data_AF-A0A0X3TQ61-F1
#
_entry.id   AF-A0A0X3TQ61-F1
#
_cell.length_a   1.000
_cell.length_b   1.000
_cell.length_c   1.000
_cell.angle_alpha   90.00
_cell.angle_beta   90.00
_cell.angle_gamma   90.00
#
_symmetry.space_group_name_H-M   'P 1'
#
loop_
_entity.id
_entity.type
_entity.pdbx_description
1 polymer ?
#
loop_
_entity_poly.entity_id
_entity_poly.type
_entity_poly.pdbx_seq_one_letter_code
_entity_poly.pdbx_strand_id
1 'polypeptide(L)'
;MIKFCLGEVEGLDRFHVSYPFRANQPKSNDEFWQAFDRLFAENREGKSAIVGLTKPDLHWLVALPKRSKIEFIDSDRLSSNTKVPREDIYAGDRRTNGQTYCVVRKEVIIIEKVA
;
A
#
# COMPACT_ATOMS: atom_id res chain seq x y z
N MET A 1 -31.96 -13.09 -10.83
CA MET A 1 -30.87 -12.65 -11.74
C MET A 1 -29.56 -12.47 -10.99
N ILE A 2 -29.39 -11.46 -10.11
CA ILE A 2 -28.16 -11.29 -9.29
C ILE A 2 -27.83 -12.52 -8.44
N LYS A 3 -28.85 -13.15 -7.83
CA LYS A 3 -28.70 -14.38 -7.02
C LYS A 3 -28.23 -15.60 -7.83
N PHE A 4 -28.47 -15.60 -9.15
CA PHE A 4 -28.02 -16.65 -10.07
C PHE A 4 -26.57 -16.38 -10.51
N CYS A 5 -26.24 -15.11 -10.81
CA CYS A 5 -24.86 -14.69 -11.06
C CYS A 5 -23.94 -14.95 -9.85
N LEU A 6 -24.41 -14.71 -8.62
CA LEU A 6 -23.64 -15.02 -7.40
C LEU A 6 -23.59 -16.52 -7.07
N GLY A 7 -24.47 -17.34 -7.66
CA GLY A 7 -24.46 -18.80 -7.52
C GLY A 7 -23.47 -19.49 -8.46
N GLU A 8 -23.10 -18.83 -9.56
CA GLU A 8 -22.11 -19.31 -10.56
C GLU A 8 -20.69 -18.82 -10.27
N VAL A 9 -20.51 -17.86 -9.35
CA VAL A 9 -19.18 -17.40 -8.91
C VAL A 9 -18.72 -18.27 -7.75
N GLU A 10 -18.28 -19.48 -8.06
CA GLU A 10 -17.45 -20.26 -7.15
C GLU A 10 -16.14 -19.51 -6.93
N GLY A 11 -15.87 -19.07 -5.69
CA GLY A 11 -14.56 -18.50 -5.34
C GLY A 11 -14.45 -16.98 -5.40
N LEU A 12 -15.41 -16.24 -4.84
CA LEU A 12 -15.10 -14.88 -4.37
C LEU A 12 -14.10 -15.00 -3.22
N ASP A 13 -12.82 -14.80 -3.53
CA ASP A 13 -11.82 -14.48 -2.51
C ASP A 13 -12.40 -13.39 -1.62
N ARG A 14 -12.56 -13.70 -0.33
CA ARG A 14 -13.06 -12.74 0.65
C ARG A 14 -11.89 -11.83 1.00
N PHE A 15 -12.09 -10.53 0.91
CA PHE A 15 -11.07 -9.55 1.29
C PHE A 15 -11.51 -8.74 2.50
N HIS A 16 -10.59 -8.54 3.42
CA HIS A 16 -10.70 -7.57 4.50
C HIS A 16 -9.94 -6.31 4.12
N VAL A 17 -10.58 -5.15 4.26
CA VAL A 17 -9.97 -3.84 3.97
C VAL A 17 -9.89 -3.03 5.25
N SER A 18 -8.69 -2.52 5.57
CA SER A 18 -8.45 -1.72 6.77
C SER A 18 -7.62 -0.46 6.49
N TYR A 19 -7.73 0.52 7.39
CA TYR A 19 -7.09 1.84 7.29
C TYR A 19 -6.24 2.13 8.54
N PRO A 20 -5.12 1.41 8.73
CA PRO A 20 -4.42 1.34 10.01
C PRO A 20 -3.94 2.70 10.56
N PHE A 21 -3.59 3.64 9.68
CA PHE A 21 -3.03 4.93 10.09
C PHE A 21 -4.03 6.08 10.07
N ARG A 22 -5.30 5.82 9.74
CA ARG A 22 -6.32 6.88 9.60
C ARG A 22 -6.62 7.58 10.93
N ALA A 23 -6.72 6.81 12.01
CA ALA A 23 -7.00 7.35 13.34
C ALA A 23 -5.73 7.83 14.05
N ASN A 24 -4.65 7.04 13.96
CA ASN A 24 -3.37 7.31 14.62
C ASN A 24 -2.25 7.27 13.58
N GLN A 25 -1.97 8.42 12.97
CA GLN A 25 -0.91 8.52 11.97
C GLN A 25 0.49 8.52 12.63
N PRO A 26 1.47 7.83 12.03
CA PRO A 26 2.87 7.94 12.45
C PRO A 26 3.38 9.39 12.39
N LYS A 27 4.25 9.79 13.33
CA LYS A 27 4.74 11.18 13.45
C LYS A 27 6.01 11.45 12.67
N SER A 28 6.77 10.41 12.33
CA SER A 28 8.01 10.51 11.55
C SER A 28 8.08 9.47 10.43
N ASN A 29 9.04 9.64 9.52
CA ASN A 29 9.32 8.68 8.46
C ASN A 29 9.71 7.30 9.03
N ASP A 30 10.55 7.27 10.06
CA ASP A 30 11.04 6.03 10.63
C ASP A 30 9.92 5.30 11.39
N GLU A 31 9.10 6.03 12.13
CA GLU A 31 7.92 5.48 12.79
C GLU A 31 6.92 4.93 11.77
N PHE A 32 6.71 5.64 10.65
CA PHE A 32 5.85 5.16 9.57
C PHE A 32 6.33 3.82 9.04
N TRP A 33 7.61 3.71 8.71
CA TRP A 33 8.18 2.51 8.13
C TRP A 33 8.20 1.33 9.11
N GLN A 34 8.52 1.57 10.38
CA GLN A 34 8.44 0.55 11.41
C GLN A 34 7.00 0.05 11.60
N ALA A 35 6.01 0.96 11.63
CA ALA A 35 4.61 0.59 11.75
C ALA A 35 4.12 -0.14 10.49
N PHE A 36 4.52 0.32 9.30
CA PHE A 36 4.17 -0.27 8.02
C PHE A 36 4.69 -1.71 7.92
N ASP A 37 5.94 -1.95 8.26
CA ASP A 37 6.54 -3.30 8.20
C ASP A 37 5.84 -4.27 9.16
N ARG A 38 5.38 -3.79 10.33
CA ARG A 38 4.59 -4.59 11.27
C ARG A 38 3.25 -5.05 10.70
N LEU A 39 2.61 -4.28 9.82
CA LEU A 39 1.34 -4.68 9.18
C LEU A 39 1.50 -5.96 8.34
N PHE A 40 2.70 -6.23 7.85
CA PHE A 40 3.08 -7.39 7.04
C PHE A 40 3.85 -8.46 7.82
N ALA A 41 3.93 -8.36 9.15
CA ALA A 41 4.61 -9.37 9.98
C ALA A 41 3.86 -10.72 9.94
N GLU A 42 2.54 -10.68 9.87
CA GLU A 42 1.65 -11.84 9.80
C GLU A 42 0.88 -11.87 8.47
N ASN A 43 0.61 -13.07 7.96
CA ASN A 43 -0.11 -13.30 6.70
C ASN A 43 0.41 -12.43 5.53
N ARG A 44 1.74 -12.33 5.43
CA ARG A 44 2.41 -11.45 4.47
C ARG A 44 1.94 -11.70 3.04
N GLU A 45 1.87 -12.95 2.60
CA GLU A 45 1.54 -13.31 1.21
C GLU A 45 0.08 -13.05 0.84
N GLY A 46 -0.83 -13.00 1.83
CA GLY A 46 -2.24 -12.67 1.65
C GLY A 46 -2.53 -11.17 1.67
N LYS A 47 -1.51 -10.30 1.87
CA LYS A 47 -1.70 -8.86 2.04
C LYS A 47 -1.16 -8.05 0.87
N SER A 48 -1.82 -6.93 0.62
CA SER A 48 -1.29 -5.85 -0.21
C SER A 48 -1.63 -4.52 0.46
N ALA A 49 -0.87 -3.48 0.13
CA ALA A 49 -1.19 -2.13 0.58
C ALA A 49 -1.35 -1.16 -0.58
N ILE A 50 -2.18 -0.15 -0.36
CA ILE A 50 -2.20 1.06 -1.16
C ILE A 50 -1.70 2.20 -0.28
N VAL A 51 -0.72 2.96 -0.78
CA VAL A 51 -0.05 4.04 -0.07
C VAL A 51 -0.30 5.34 -0.84
N GLY A 52 -1.01 6.28 -0.22
CA GLY A 52 -1.31 7.58 -0.81
C GLY A 52 -0.10 8.52 -0.82
N LEU A 53 0.05 9.28 -1.91
CA LEU A 53 1.13 10.23 -2.11
C LEU A 53 0.62 11.67 -2.21
N THR A 54 1.45 12.60 -1.75
CA THR A 54 1.34 14.04 -2.05
C THR A 54 2.21 14.49 -3.21
N LYS A 55 3.28 13.74 -3.51
CA LYS A 55 4.27 14.03 -4.56
C LYS A 55 4.73 12.72 -5.22
N PRO A 56 5.15 12.72 -6.51
CA PRO A 56 5.24 13.88 -7.41
C PRO A 56 3.88 14.52 -7.72
N ASP A 57 2.83 13.70 -7.80
CA ASP A 57 1.43 14.09 -7.91
C ASP A 57 0.57 13.41 -6.83
N LEU A 58 -0.70 13.80 -6.73
CA LEU A 58 -1.69 13.17 -5.86
C LEU A 58 -2.09 11.80 -6.42
N HIS A 59 -1.25 10.80 -6.16
CA HIS A 59 -1.41 9.45 -6.69
C HIS A 59 -1.12 8.37 -5.64
N TRP A 60 -1.09 7.11 -6.05
CA TRP A 60 -0.98 5.96 -5.15
C TRP A 60 0.14 5.00 -5.56
N LEU A 61 0.88 4.50 -4.57
CA LEU A 61 1.73 3.33 -4.75
C LEU A 61 1.00 2.08 -4.29
N VAL A 62 1.19 0.99 -5.03
CA VAL A 62 0.76 -0.34 -4.62
C VAL A 62 1.97 -1.05 -4.01
N ALA A 63 1.84 -1.50 -2.77
CA ALA A 63 2.84 -2.29 -2.07
C ALA A 63 2.46 -3.77 -2.12
N LEU A 64 3.32 -4.57 -2.75
CA LEU A 64 3.14 -6.00 -2.93
C LEU A 64 4.26 -6.77 -2.22
N PRO A 65 3.94 -7.65 -1.26
CA PRO A 65 4.93 -8.51 -0.65
C PRO A 65 5.44 -9.53 -1.66
N LYS A 66 6.76 -9.69 -1.72
CA LYS A 66 7.44 -10.64 -2.60
C LYS A 66 8.61 -11.28 -1.89
N ARG A 67 8.50 -12.58 -1.59
CA ARG A 67 9.48 -13.35 -0.82
C ARG A 67 9.86 -12.56 0.45
N SER A 68 11.06 -12.01 0.51
CA SER A 68 11.62 -11.31 1.67
C SER A 68 11.40 -9.79 1.70
N LYS A 69 10.90 -9.16 0.63
CA LYS A 69 10.75 -7.69 0.55
C LYS A 69 9.35 -7.27 0.14
N ILE A 70 9.03 -5.99 0.33
CA ILE A 70 7.80 -5.38 -0.19
C ILE A 70 8.24 -4.58 -1.42
N GLU A 71 7.70 -4.92 -2.59
CA GLU A 71 7.89 -4.14 -3.82
C GLU A 71 6.85 -3.03 -3.85
N PHE A 72 7.26 -1.82 -4.22
CA PHE A 72 6.35 -0.71 -4.47
C PHE A 72 6.26 -0.48 -5.97
N ILE A 73 5.03 -0.32 -6.45
CA ILE A 73 4.71 -0.10 -7.85
C ILE A 73 3.94 1.21 -7.93
N ASP A 74 4.45 2.14 -8.74
CA ASP A 74 3.69 3.32 -9.12
C ASP A 74 2.56 2.91 -10.07
N SER A 75 1.33 3.21 -9.67
CA SER A 75 0.12 2.82 -10.38
C SER A 75 -0.36 3.84 -11.40
N ASP A 76 0.49 4.81 -11.77
CA ASP A 76 0.10 5.90 -12.67
C ASP A 76 -0.36 5.39 -14.05
N ARG A 77 -1.37 6.06 -14.59
CA ARG A 77 -2.16 5.66 -15.77
C ARG A 77 -1.38 5.60 -17.08
N LEU A 78 -0.20 6.20 -17.14
CA LEU A 78 0.53 6.43 -18.39
C LEU A 78 1.84 5.63 -18.52
N SER A 79 2.29 4.93 -17.47
CA SER A 79 3.52 4.15 -17.51
C SER A 79 3.29 2.69 -17.10
N SER A 80 4.03 1.78 -17.73
CA SER A 80 4.05 0.36 -17.37
C SER A 80 4.52 0.19 -15.93
N ASN A 81 3.62 -0.11 -14.97
CA ASN A 81 3.89 -0.56 -13.59
C ASN A 81 5.32 -0.28 -13.11
N THR A 82 5.67 0.99 -12.93
CA THR A 82 7.05 1.40 -12.65
C THR A 82 7.40 0.99 -11.23
N LYS A 83 8.47 0.20 -11.06
CA LYS A 83 8.93 -0.17 -9.72
C LYS A 83 9.59 1.03 -9.06
N VAL A 84 9.16 1.32 -7.84
CA VAL A 84 9.70 2.40 -7.01
C VAL A 84 10.56 1.79 -5.91
N PRO A 85 11.87 2.09 -5.87
CA PRO A 85 12.72 1.71 -4.74
C PRO A 85 12.21 2.35 -3.44
N ARG A 86 12.28 1.63 -2.32
CA ARG A 86 11.76 2.14 -1.03
C ARG A 86 12.51 3.38 -0.55
N GLU A 87 13.81 3.43 -0.85
CA GLU A 87 14.71 4.52 -0.56
C GLU A 87 14.27 5.86 -1.19
N ASP A 88 13.51 5.81 -2.29
CA ASP A 88 12.96 6.98 -2.99
C ASP A 88 11.60 7.44 -2.41
N ILE A 89 11.04 6.67 -1.46
CA ILE A 89 9.76 6.91 -0.81
C ILE A 89 9.99 7.49 0.58
N TYR A 90 9.42 8.67 0.83
CA TYR A 90 9.54 9.37 2.10
C TYR A 90 8.18 9.62 2.74
N ALA A 91 8.03 9.25 4.01
CA ALA A 91 6.80 9.45 4.76
C ALA A 91 6.83 10.76 5.56
N GLY A 92 6.52 11.87 4.90
CA GLY A 92 6.51 13.22 5.48
C GLY A 92 6.75 14.32 4.46
N ASP A 93 7.16 15.49 4.93
CA ASP A 93 7.43 16.64 4.08
C ASP A 93 8.81 16.54 3.40
N ARG A 94 8.87 16.98 2.15
CA ARG A 94 9.99 16.78 1.20
C ARG A 94 11.37 17.09 1.80
N ARG A 95 12.35 16.22 1.50
CA ARG A 95 13.79 16.49 1.70
C ARG A 95 14.49 16.74 0.36
N THR A 96 15.63 17.42 0.40
CA THR A 96 16.44 17.82 -0.77
C THR A 96 17.30 16.69 -1.36
N ASN A 97 17.17 15.47 -0.86
CA ASN A 97 18.14 14.36 -1.04
C ASN A 97 17.78 13.34 -2.14
N GLY A 98 17.04 13.74 -3.18
CA GLY A 98 16.70 12.83 -4.28
C GLY A 98 15.44 11.96 -4.07
N GLN A 99 14.80 12.02 -2.89
CA GLN A 99 13.52 11.36 -2.64
C GLN A 99 12.38 12.11 -3.35
N THR A 100 11.64 11.41 -4.21
CA THR A 100 10.62 12.02 -5.09
C THR A 100 9.18 11.68 -4.67
N TYR A 101 8.96 10.56 -3.99
CA TYR A 101 7.63 10.11 -3.58
C TYR A 101 7.35 10.46 -2.13
N CYS A 102 6.46 11.41 -1.88
CA CYS A 102 6.12 11.84 -0.50
C CYS A 102 4.79 11.22 -0.08
N VAL A 103 4.81 10.35 0.92
CA VAL A 103 3.63 9.62 1.42
C VAL A 103 2.80 10.48 2.35
N VAL A 104 1.48 10.42 2.17
CA VAL A 104 0.52 10.88 3.16
C VAL A 104 0.44 9.84 4.27
N ARG A 105 1.05 10.11 5.43
CA ARG A 105 1.22 9.14 6.52
C ARG A 105 -0.06 8.49 7.04
N LYS A 106 -1.21 9.16 6.92
CA LYS A 106 -2.53 8.63 7.28
C LYS A 106 -3.18 7.76 6.19
N GLU A 107 -2.70 7.82 4.95
CA GLU A 107 -3.27 7.14 3.78
C GLU A 107 -2.51 5.85 3.48
N VAL A 108 -2.72 4.88 4.36
CA VAL A 108 -2.37 3.49 4.10
C VAL A 108 -3.63 2.66 4.19
N ILE A 109 -3.88 1.90 3.14
CA ILE A 109 -4.99 0.96 3.04
C ILE A 109 -4.38 -0.44 2.95
N ILE A 110 -4.80 -1.36 3.82
CA ILE A 110 -4.42 -2.77 3.73
C ILE A 110 -5.59 -3.55 3.13
N ILE A 111 -5.28 -4.36 2.13
CA ILE A 111 -6.20 -5.35 1.55
C ILE A 111 -5.63 -6.72 1.88
N GLU A 112 -6.38 -7.50 2.65
CA GLU A 112 -5.99 -8.82 3.12
C GLU A 112 -6.97 -9.88 2.60
N LYS A 113 -6.44 -10.94 1.99
CA LYS A 113 -7.22 -12.12 1.63
C LYS A 113 -7.56 -12.90 2.91
N VAL A 114 -8.86 -13.05 3.15
CA VAL A 114 -9.42 -13.88 4.22
C VAL A 114 -9.38 -15.33 3.76
N ALA A 115 -8.79 -16.18 4.60
CA ALA A 115 -8.73 -17.62 4.39
C ALA A 115 -10.13 -18.27 4.41
#